data_AF-A0A1E1WZZ1-F1
#
_entry.id   AF-A0A1E1WZZ1-F1
#
_cell.length_a   1.000
_cell.length_b   1.000
_cell.length_c   1.000
_cell.angle_alpha   90.00
_cell.angle_beta   90.00
_cell.angle_gamma   90.00
#
_symmetry.space_group_name_H-M   'P 1'
#
loop_
_entity.id
_entity.type
_entity.pdbx_description
1 polymer ?
#
loop_
_entity_poly.entity_id
_entity_poly.type
_entity_poly.pdbx_seq_one_letter_code
_entity_poly.pdbx_strand_id
1 'polypeptide(L)'
;DGWDLLQNGTVLQQTYRNYHNTQNKTTCPLATTINRNNESHQVTEKLEYYNRTSGGWMSFNSTFQFYNESGEGYILMNTTNESGGPPASYRFLYADGNCTVMELVFVNYSGRTLETSGGNEKSKLCGIWVKPAAIGSESPACNSTFYTQCKNTGVHSVYSKEECNHTVKAQ
;
A
#
# COMPACT_ATOMS: atom_id res chain seq x y z
N ASP A 1 6.17 -14.22 3.35
CA ASP A 1 6.54 -12.84 3.76
C ASP A 1 5.92 -11.84 2.77
N GLY A 2 6.33 -10.56 2.73
CA GLY A 2 5.81 -9.60 1.76
C GLY A 2 6.17 -9.95 0.31
N TRP A 3 7.33 -10.56 0.10
CA TRP A 3 7.83 -11.02 -1.20
C TRP A 3 7.03 -12.21 -1.77
N ASP A 4 6.55 -13.10 -0.90
CA ASP A 4 5.68 -14.21 -1.29
C ASP A 4 4.26 -13.75 -1.65
N LEU A 5 3.77 -12.68 -1.01
CA LEU A 5 2.45 -12.12 -1.31
C LEU A 5 2.40 -11.52 -2.71
N LEU A 6 3.43 -10.76 -3.10
CA LEU A 6 3.47 -10.02 -4.36
C LEU A 6 3.96 -10.89 -5.52
N GLN A 7 3.15 -11.88 -5.90
CA GLN A 7 3.35 -12.66 -7.12
C GLN A 7 2.86 -11.88 -8.35
N ASN A 8 3.42 -12.15 -9.53
CA ASN A 8 2.93 -11.57 -10.78
C ASN A 8 1.41 -11.77 -10.94
N GLY A 9 0.71 -10.68 -11.25
CA GLY A 9 -0.74 -10.63 -11.37
C GLY A 9 -1.49 -10.48 -10.04
N THR A 10 -0.79 -10.38 -8.91
CA THR A 10 -1.43 -10.09 -7.62
C THR A 10 -2.02 -8.69 -7.65
N VAL A 11 -3.29 -8.58 -7.25
CA VAL A 11 -4.01 -7.31 -7.14
C VAL A 11 -4.37 -7.09 -5.69
N LEU A 12 -4.05 -5.92 -5.15
CA LEU A 12 -4.35 -5.50 -3.79
C LEU A 12 -5.05 -4.13 -3.80
N GLN A 13 -6.22 -4.07 -3.16
CA GLN A 13 -6.99 -2.85 -2.96
C GLN A 13 -6.77 -2.36 -1.53
N GLN A 14 -6.35 -1.11 -1.36
CA GLN A 14 -6.32 -0.49 -0.04
C GLN A 14 -7.77 -0.20 0.39
N THR A 15 -8.16 -0.70 1.55
CA THR A 15 -9.51 -0.49 2.12
C THR A 15 -9.49 0.54 3.24
N TYR A 16 -8.47 0.48 4.10
CA TYR A 16 -8.30 1.39 5.23
C TYR A 16 -6.87 1.92 5.33
N ARG A 17 -6.74 3.12 5.91
CA ARG A 17 -5.46 3.68 6.34
C ARG A 17 -5.65 4.59 7.55
N ASN A 18 -4.61 4.80 8.33
CA ASN A 18 -4.65 5.70 9.50
C ASN A 18 -3.98 7.06 9.24
N TYR A 19 -3.64 7.38 8.00
CA TYR A 19 -3.06 8.66 7.60
C TYR A 19 -3.94 9.36 6.57
N HIS A 20 -3.90 10.69 6.62
CA HIS A 20 -4.72 11.56 5.79
C HIS A 20 -3.86 12.49 4.91
N ASN A 21 -3.04 11.90 4.05
CA ASN A 21 -2.09 12.65 3.22
C ASN A 21 -2.73 13.38 2.03
N THR A 22 -3.92 12.96 1.59
CA THR A 22 -4.54 13.50 0.37
C THR A 22 -5.77 14.38 0.60
N GLN A 23 -6.15 14.67 1.85
CA GLN A 23 -7.33 15.50 2.16
C GLN A 23 -8.61 15.03 1.45
N ASN A 24 -8.82 13.71 1.36
CA ASN A 24 -9.90 13.07 0.60
C ASN A 24 -9.92 13.36 -0.92
N LYS A 25 -8.89 13.99 -1.49
CA LYS A 25 -8.80 14.27 -2.94
C LYS A 25 -8.51 13.02 -3.78
N THR A 26 -7.98 11.97 -3.16
CA THR A 26 -7.73 10.68 -3.80
C THR A 26 -8.29 9.54 -2.97
N THR A 27 -8.69 8.48 -3.65
CA THR A 27 -9.34 7.28 -3.07
C THR A 27 -9.13 6.08 -3.99
N CYS A 28 -9.65 4.92 -3.60
CA CYS A 28 -9.52 3.66 -4.31
C CYS A 28 -8.08 3.24 -4.68
N PRO A 29 -7.07 3.34 -3.78
CA PRO A 29 -5.71 2.92 -4.14
C PRO A 29 -5.67 1.42 -4.45
N LEU A 30 -5.21 1.09 -5.65
CA LEU A 30 -5.09 -0.27 -6.18
C LEU A 30 -3.65 -0.51 -6.59
N ALA A 31 -3.07 -1.63 -6.19
CA ALA A 31 -1.76 -2.07 -6.59
C ALA A 31 -1.90 -3.37 -7.39
N THR A 32 -1.24 -3.44 -8.53
CA THR A 32 -1.11 -4.68 -9.31
C THR A 32 0.36 -5.00 -9.50
N THR A 33 0.80 -6.16 -9.04
CA THR A 33 2.16 -6.66 -9.30
C THR A 33 2.26 -7.04 -10.77
N ILE A 34 2.95 -6.23 -11.58
CA ILE A 34 3.09 -6.43 -13.03
C ILE A 34 4.42 -7.07 -13.41
N ASN A 35 5.41 -7.02 -12.52
CA ASN A 35 6.70 -7.69 -12.71
C ASN A 35 7.30 -8.10 -11.36
N ARG A 36 8.05 -9.20 -11.37
CA ARG A 36 8.78 -9.74 -10.22
C ARG A 36 10.08 -10.36 -10.71
N ASN A 37 11.20 -9.84 -10.25
CA ASN A 37 12.53 -10.31 -10.58
C ASN A 37 13.17 -10.97 -9.36
N ASN A 38 13.33 -12.29 -9.41
CA ASN A 38 13.88 -13.09 -8.32
C ASN A 38 15.40 -12.91 -8.13
N GLU A 39 16.12 -12.52 -9.18
CA GLU A 39 17.56 -12.32 -9.10
C GLU A 39 17.88 -11.03 -8.33
N SER A 40 17.20 -9.94 -8.68
CA SER A 40 17.38 -8.64 -8.02
C SER A 40 16.51 -8.43 -6.78
N HIS A 41 15.56 -9.33 -6.49
CA HIS A 41 14.55 -9.16 -5.44
C HIS A 41 13.76 -7.86 -5.60
N GLN A 42 13.29 -7.61 -6.82
CA GLN A 42 12.50 -6.44 -7.16
C GLN A 42 11.09 -6.81 -7.62
N VAL A 43 10.11 -5.99 -7.26
CA VAL A 43 8.78 -6.03 -7.85
C VAL A 43 8.47 -4.71 -8.51
N THR A 44 7.70 -4.73 -9.59
CA THR A 44 7.09 -3.52 -10.14
C THR A 44 5.59 -3.60 -9.90
N GLU A 45 5.08 -2.60 -9.18
CA GLU A 45 3.66 -2.40 -8.93
C GLU A 45 3.13 -1.33 -9.88
N LYS A 46 2.05 -1.64 -10.61
CA LYS A 46 1.21 -0.62 -11.22
C LYS A 46 0.26 -0.11 -10.13
N LEU A 47 0.44 1.14 -9.74
CA LEU A 47 -0.38 1.81 -8.75
C LEU A 47 -1.45 2.65 -9.45
N GLU A 48 -2.70 2.46 -9.07
CA GLU A 48 -3.86 3.17 -9.59
C GLU A 48 -4.64 3.80 -8.44
N TYR A 49 -5.26 4.95 -8.68
CA TYR A 49 -6.15 5.58 -7.71
C TYR A 49 -7.14 6.49 -8.42
N TYR A 50 -8.31 6.68 -7.81
CA TYR A 50 -9.29 7.65 -8.28
C TYR A 50 -8.97 9.04 -7.73
N ASN A 51 -8.81 10.01 -8.62
CA ASN A 51 -8.62 11.42 -8.27
C ASN A 51 -9.98 12.13 -8.34
N ARG A 52 -10.54 12.44 -7.16
CA ARG A 52 -11.83 13.14 -7.05
C ARG A 52 -11.79 14.58 -7.58
N THR A 53 -10.60 15.18 -7.65
CA THR A 53 -10.44 16.56 -8.13
C THR A 53 -10.58 16.63 -9.65
N SER A 54 -10.00 15.66 -10.36
CA SER A 54 -10.12 15.55 -11.83
C SER A 54 -11.28 14.66 -12.27
N GLY A 55 -11.90 13.92 -11.36
CA GLY A 55 -12.99 12.99 -11.65
C GLY A 55 -12.55 11.73 -12.41
N GLY A 56 -11.27 11.37 -12.36
CA GLY A 56 -10.69 10.32 -13.20
C GLY A 56 -9.64 9.46 -12.50
N TRP A 57 -9.39 8.29 -13.07
CA TRP A 57 -8.34 7.38 -12.60
C TRP A 57 -6.96 7.86 -13.06
N MET A 58 -6.01 7.79 -12.13
CA MET A 58 -4.60 8.07 -12.37
C MET A 58 -3.81 6.79 -12.16
N SER A 59 -2.70 6.62 -12.87
CA SER A 59 -1.82 5.47 -12.68
C SER A 59 -0.35 5.83 -12.87
N PHE A 60 0.52 5.08 -12.20
CA PHE A 60 1.97 5.11 -12.39
C PHE A 60 2.58 3.77 -11.96
N ASN A 61 3.77 3.48 -12.48
CA ASN A 61 4.51 2.29 -12.08
C ASN A 61 5.54 2.65 -11.01
N SER A 62 5.70 1.79 -10.02
CA SER A 62 6.70 1.93 -8.96
C SER A 62 7.44 0.62 -8.81
N THR A 63 8.77 0.67 -8.92
CA THR A 63 9.62 -0.51 -8.75
C THR A 63 10.20 -0.49 -7.35
N PHE A 64 10.00 -1.56 -6.62
CA PHE A 64 10.44 -1.71 -5.23
C PHE A 64 11.55 -2.74 -5.13
N GLN A 65 12.64 -2.36 -4.47
CA GLN A 65 13.68 -3.27 -4.00
C GLN A 65 13.28 -3.82 -2.64
N PHE A 66 13.25 -5.15 -2.51
CA PHE A 66 13.05 -5.81 -1.23
C PHE A 66 14.37 -6.03 -0.49
N TYR A 67 14.28 -5.99 0.83
CA TYR A 67 15.40 -6.22 1.75
C TYR A 67 15.01 -7.30 2.76
N ASN A 68 15.95 -8.23 2.98
CA ASN A 68 15.80 -9.27 3.98
C ASN A 68 16.21 -8.70 5.35
N GLU A 69 15.28 -8.67 6.30
CA GLU A 69 15.54 -8.31 7.69
C GLU A 69 15.86 -9.60 8.47
N SER A 70 16.99 -9.60 9.19
CA SER A 70 17.57 -10.83 9.77
C SER A 70 16.55 -11.53 10.68
N GLY A 71 16.14 -12.75 10.30
CA GLY A 71 15.17 -13.56 11.04
C GLY A 71 13.69 -13.29 10.71
N GLU A 72 13.38 -12.26 9.91
CA GLU A 72 12.00 -11.87 9.57
C GLU A 72 11.67 -12.00 8.06
N GLY A 73 12.70 -12.16 7.22
CA GLY A 73 12.53 -12.37 5.77
C GLY A 73 12.38 -11.06 5.01
N TYR A 74 11.77 -11.13 3.82
CA TYR A 74 11.63 -9.96 2.93
C TYR A 74 10.40 -9.11 3.31
N ILE A 75 10.57 -8.29 4.34
CA ILE A 75 9.49 -7.47 4.94
C ILE A 75 9.67 -5.96 4.73
N LEU A 76 10.81 -5.50 4.23
CA LEU A 76 11.06 -4.09 3.92
C LEU A 76 11.22 -3.91 2.41
N MET A 77 10.61 -2.86 1.86
CA MET A 77 10.79 -2.51 0.46
C MET A 77 10.89 -1.00 0.24
N ASN A 78 11.80 -0.59 -0.65
CA ASN A 78 12.01 0.82 -1.01
C ASN A 78 11.84 1.00 -2.51
N THR A 79 11.25 2.11 -2.93
CA THR A 79 11.23 2.50 -4.34
C THR A 79 12.65 2.65 -4.89
N THR A 80 12.89 2.15 -6.10
CA THR A 80 14.11 2.40 -6.86
C THR A 80 14.02 3.72 -7.63
N ASN A 81 15.15 4.17 -8.18
CA ASN A 81 15.22 5.38 -9.01
C ASN A 81 14.43 5.28 -10.34
N GLU A 82 14.01 4.07 -10.72
CA GLU A 82 13.22 3.82 -11.93
C GLU A 82 11.70 4.00 -11.68
N SER A 83 11.31 4.21 -10.42
CA SER A 83 9.90 4.41 -10.05
C SER A 83 9.38 5.73 -10.62
N GLY A 84 8.22 5.68 -11.28
CA GLY A 84 7.49 6.88 -11.72
C GLY A 84 6.75 7.59 -10.58
N GLY A 85 6.67 6.95 -9.40
CA GLY A 85 6.05 7.49 -8.19
C GLY A 85 7.02 8.25 -7.27
N PRO A 86 6.52 8.82 -6.17
CA PRO A 86 7.37 9.44 -5.16
C PRO A 86 8.28 8.40 -4.51
N PRO A 87 9.52 8.78 -4.12
CA PRO A 87 10.36 7.91 -3.30
C PRO A 87 9.62 7.51 -2.02
N ALA A 88 9.53 6.22 -1.75
CA ALA A 88 8.79 5.68 -0.61
C ALA A 88 9.43 4.40 -0.07
N SER A 89 9.13 4.11 1.19
CA SER A 89 9.50 2.87 1.86
C SER A 89 8.32 2.30 2.63
N TYR A 90 8.17 0.99 2.53
CA TYR A 90 7.09 0.24 3.16
C TYR A 90 7.66 -0.94 3.94
N ARG A 91 7.05 -1.22 5.09
CA ARG A 91 7.29 -2.43 5.87
C ARG A 91 6.02 -3.26 5.98
N PHE A 92 6.12 -4.55 5.74
CA PHE A 92 5.04 -5.51 5.97
C PHE A 92 4.97 -5.83 7.46
N LEU A 93 3.85 -5.49 8.11
CA LEU A 93 3.59 -5.82 9.51
C LEU A 93 2.87 -7.16 9.66
N TYR A 94 2.12 -7.55 8.64
CA TYR A 94 1.40 -8.82 8.55
C TYR A 94 1.08 -9.10 7.09
N ALA A 95 1.12 -10.37 6.67
CA ALA A 95 0.65 -10.80 5.38
C ALA A 95 0.10 -12.22 5.47
N ASP A 96 -1.06 -12.45 4.86
CA ASP A 96 -1.58 -13.77 4.55
C ASP A 96 -1.99 -13.84 3.06
N GLY A 97 -2.63 -14.94 2.66
CA GLY A 97 -2.99 -15.16 1.25
C GLY A 97 -3.95 -14.12 0.66
N ASN A 98 -4.65 -13.33 1.47
CA ASN A 98 -5.70 -12.39 1.02
C ASN A 98 -5.54 -10.97 1.55
N CYS A 99 -4.81 -10.76 2.64
CA CYS A 99 -4.73 -9.49 3.34
C CYS A 99 -3.30 -9.19 3.79
N THR A 100 -2.92 -7.93 3.75
CA THR A 100 -1.66 -7.43 4.29
C THR A 100 -1.85 -6.11 5.00
N VAL A 101 -1.06 -5.90 6.05
CA VAL A 101 -0.92 -4.63 6.74
C VAL A 101 0.47 -4.10 6.43
N MET A 102 0.51 -2.95 5.75
CA MET A 102 1.77 -2.28 5.43
C MET A 102 1.89 -0.97 6.22
N GLU A 103 3.03 -0.81 6.87
CA GLU A 103 3.53 0.45 7.40
C GLU A 103 4.16 1.26 6.27
N LEU A 104 3.79 2.54 6.17
CA LEU A 104 4.45 3.55 5.35
C LEU A 104 5.57 4.15 6.20
N VAL A 105 6.79 3.66 6.00
CA VAL A 105 7.99 4.09 6.73
C VAL A 105 8.33 5.54 6.35
N PHE A 106 8.37 5.82 5.05
CA PHE A 106 8.41 7.19 4.56
C PHE A 106 7.83 7.31 3.15
N VAL A 107 7.45 8.54 2.78
CA VAL A 107 7.22 8.96 1.39
C VAL A 107 7.63 10.41 1.20
N ASN A 108 8.31 10.71 0.10
CA ASN A 108 8.72 12.06 -0.27
C ASN A 108 7.89 12.60 -1.45
N TYR A 109 6.99 13.53 -1.15
CA TYR A 109 6.24 14.28 -2.17
C TYR A 109 6.94 15.58 -2.49
N SER A 110 7.84 15.57 -3.49
CA SER A 110 8.46 16.79 -4.03
C SER A 110 9.03 17.73 -2.95
N GLY A 111 9.74 17.17 -1.96
CA GLY A 111 10.35 17.92 -0.86
C GLY A 111 9.55 17.93 0.45
N ARG A 112 8.32 17.41 0.45
CA ARG A 112 7.58 17.13 1.70
C ARG A 112 7.67 15.65 2.02
N THR A 113 8.48 15.31 3.03
CA THR A 113 8.53 13.94 3.53
C THR A 113 7.48 13.70 4.60
N LEU A 114 6.67 12.66 4.41
CA LEU A 114 5.90 12.05 5.49
C LEU A 114 6.73 10.89 6.01
N GLU A 115 7.31 11.04 7.19
CA GLU A 115 8.07 10.02 7.90
C GLU A 115 7.34 9.63 9.17
N THR A 116 7.33 8.33 9.48
CA THR A 116 7.12 7.85 10.84
C THR A 116 8.42 8.11 11.60
N SER A 117 8.45 9.20 12.37
CA SER A 117 9.66 9.68 13.04
C SER A 117 10.35 8.57 13.84
N GLY A 118 11.66 8.40 13.63
CA GLY A 118 12.47 7.46 14.39
C GLY A 118 12.38 7.65 15.91
N GLY A 119 12.33 6.53 16.62
CA GLY A 119 12.77 6.43 18.02
C GLY A 119 11.72 6.65 19.11
N ASN A 120 10.49 7.07 18.79
CA ASN A 120 9.39 7.05 19.75
C ASN A 120 8.21 6.29 19.13
N GLU A 121 7.57 5.41 19.89
CA GLU A 121 6.40 4.56 19.53
C GLU A 121 5.14 5.35 19.10
N LYS A 122 5.28 6.62 18.70
CA LYS A 122 4.18 7.49 18.29
C LYS A 122 3.82 7.24 16.82
N SER A 123 2.71 6.53 16.66
CA SER A 123 1.86 6.39 15.46
C SER A 123 2.54 5.93 14.17
N LYS A 124 2.68 4.61 14.00
CA LYS A 124 2.97 4.01 12.69
C LYS A 124 1.91 4.43 11.67
N LEU A 125 2.29 4.96 10.51
CA LEU A 125 1.36 5.19 9.41
C LEU A 125 1.15 3.86 8.70
N CYS A 126 -0.08 3.37 8.63
CA CYS A 126 -0.39 2.07 8.08
C CYS A 126 -1.61 2.08 7.17
N GLY A 127 -1.72 1.06 6.34
CA GLY A 127 -2.95 0.70 5.65
C GLY A 127 -3.17 -0.81 5.53
N ILE A 128 -4.43 -1.17 5.42
CA ILE A 128 -4.88 -2.53 5.11
C ILE A 128 -5.06 -2.62 3.60
N TRP A 129 -4.41 -3.62 3.00
CA TRP A 129 -4.52 -3.94 1.59
C TRP A 129 -5.03 -5.36 1.44
N VAL A 130 -6.04 -5.53 0.59
CA VAL A 130 -6.82 -6.77 0.50
C VAL A 130 -6.97 -7.15 -0.96
N LYS A 131 -6.90 -8.44 -1.28
CA LYS A 131 -7.30 -8.92 -2.60
C LYS A 131 -8.77 -8.56 -2.86
N PRO A 132 -9.15 -8.11 -4.07
CA PRO A 132 -10.52 -7.65 -4.35
C PRO A 132 -11.64 -8.62 -3.93
N ALA A 133 -11.43 -9.93 -4.11
CA ALA A 133 -12.41 -10.95 -3.75
C ALA A 133 -12.59 -11.17 -2.23
N ALA A 134 -11.66 -10.66 -1.42
CA ALA A 134 -11.66 -10.81 0.04
C ALA A 134 -12.04 -9.52 0.79
N ILE A 135 -12.39 -8.45 0.07
CA ILE A 135 -12.85 -7.19 0.66
C ILE A 135 -14.12 -7.45 1.47
N GLY A 136 -14.11 -7.07 2.75
CA GLY A 136 -15.20 -7.32 3.70
C GLY A 136 -15.18 -8.72 4.35
N SER A 137 -14.21 -9.55 3.98
CA SER A 137 -13.94 -10.86 4.59
C SER A 137 -12.47 -11.00 4.97
N GLU A 138 -11.84 -9.90 5.41
CA GLU A 138 -10.46 -9.89 5.85
C GLU A 138 -10.25 -10.80 7.06
N SER A 139 -9.07 -11.41 7.16
CA SER A 139 -8.77 -12.28 8.30
C SER A 139 -8.76 -11.49 9.63
N PRO A 140 -9.22 -12.10 10.74
CA PRO A 140 -9.18 -11.44 12.05
C PRO A 140 -7.78 -10.98 12.45
N ALA A 141 -6.74 -11.71 12.04
CA ALA A 141 -5.34 -11.37 12.32
C ALA A 141 -4.88 -10.12 11.55
N CYS A 142 -5.32 -9.93 10.31
CA CYS A 142 -5.01 -8.72 9.54
C CYS A 142 -5.62 -7.48 10.21
N ASN A 143 -6.91 -7.55 10.55
CA ASN A 143 -7.61 -6.48 11.25
C ASN A 143 -6.97 -6.20 12.61
N SER A 144 -6.75 -7.25 13.41
CA SER A 144 -6.11 -7.11 14.73
C SER A 144 -4.75 -6.44 14.61
N THR A 145 -3.89 -6.86 13.67
CA THR A 145 -2.56 -6.28 13.48
C THR A 145 -2.64 -4.79 13.19
N PHE A 146 -3.52 -4.36 12.28
CA PHE A 146 -3.72 -2.94 11.99
C PHE A 146 -4.15 -2.16 13.23
N TYR A 147 -5.18 -2.62 13.95
CA TYR A 147 -5.69 -1.90 15.12
C TYR A 147 -4.78 -1.97 16.36
N THR A 148 -3.89 -2.96 16.46
CA THR A 148 -2.94 -3.05 17.59
C THR A 148 -1.63 -2.32 17.30
N GLN A 149 -1.07 -2.45 16.09
CA GLN A 149 0.26 -1.93 15.78
C GLN A 149 0.25 -0.50 15.21
N CYS A 150 -0.88 -0.04 14.67
CA CYS A 150 -0.98 1.28 14.02
C CYS A 150 -1.83 2.29 14.84
N LYS A 151 -1.95 2.02 16.14
CA LYS A 151 -3.02 2.45 17.04
C LYS A 151 -2.91 3.88 17.57
N ASN A 152 -2.87 4.91 16.71
CA ASN A 152 -2.76 6.28 17.22
C ASN A 152 -3.24 7.43 16.30
N THR A 153 -3.80 7.15 15.12
CA THR A 153 -4.31 8.22 14.24
C THR A 153 -5.64 7.78 13.63
N GLY A 154 -6.54 8.72 13.37
CA GLY A 154 -7.90 8.41 12.89
C GLY A 154 -7.88 7.43 11.70
N VAL A 155 -8.78 6.45 11.72
CA VAL A 155 -8.91 5.46 10.65
C VAL A 155 -9.82 6.01 9.56
N HIS A 156 -9.36 5.94 8.31
CA HIS A 156 -10.05 6.40 7.13
C HIS A 156 -10.31 5.22 6.20
N SER A 157 -11.57 5.04 5.80
CA SER A 157 -11.88 4.20 4.64
C SER A 157 -11.44 4.93 3.37
N VAL A 158 -10.77 4.21 2.48
CA VAL A 158 -10.36 4.68 1.15
C VAL A 158 -10.93 3.80 0.04
N TYR A 159 -11.93 2.99 0.37
CA TYR A 159 -12.63 2.14 -0.57
C TYR A 159 -14.15 2.29 -0.42
N SER A 160 -14.82 2.41 -1.57
CA SER A 160 -16.27 2.25 -1.72
C SER A 160 -16.49 1.40 -2.95
N LYS A 161 -17.39 0.42 -2.86
CA LYS A 161 -17.71 -0.44 -4.01
C LYS A 161 -18.24 0.38 -5.18
N GLU A 162 -19.03 1.42 -4.90
CA GLU A 162 -19.65 2.30 -5.89
C GLU A 162 -18.61 3.18 -6.61
N GLU A 163 -17.67 3.75 -5.85
CA GLU A 163 -16.67 4.67 -6.39
C GLU A 163 -15.47 3.93 -7.03
N CYS A 164 -15.07 2.81 -6.44
CA CYS A 164 -13.89 2.05 -6.88
C CYS A 164 -14.21 1.02 -7.96
N ASN A 165 -15.48 0.82 -8.32
CA ASN A 165 -15.80 0.01 -9.48
C ASN A 165 -15.31 0.75 -10.73
N HIS A 166 -14.42 0.12 -11.51
CA HIS A 166 -13.88 0.62 -12.78
C HIS A 166 -14.99 0.67 -13.85
N THR A 167 -16.05 1.42 -13.60
CA THR A 167 -16.96 1.87 -14.64
C THR A 167 -16.24 3.02 -15.33
N VAL A 168 -15.47 2.67 -16.35
CA VAL A 168 -15.09 3.60 -17.41
C VAL A 168 -16.41 4.19 -17.90
N LYS A 169 -16.74 5.43 -17.50
CA LYS A 169 -17.69 6.23 -18.27
C LYS A 169 -16.95 6.54 -19.56
N ALA A 170 -17.08 5.63 -20.54
CA ALA A 170 -16.77 5.90 -21.92
C ALA A 170 -17.65 7.10 -22.31
N GLN A 171 -16.99 8.18 -22.68
CA GLN A 171 -17.62 9.35 -23.26
C GLN A 171 -17.10 9.48 -24.69
#